data_AF-A0A7D9CZ29-F1
#
_entry.id   AF-A0A7D9CZ29-F1
#
_cell.length_a   1.000
_cell.length_b   1.000
_cell.length_c   1.000
_cell.angle_alpha   90.00
_cell.angle_beta   90.00
_cell.angle_gamma   90.00
#
_symmetry.space_group_name_H-M   'P 1'
#
loop_
_entity.id
_entity.type
_entity.pdbx_description
1 polymer ?
#
loop_
_entity_poly.entity_id
_entity_poly.type
_entity_poly.pdbx_seq_one_letter_code
_entity_poly.pdbx_strand_id
1 'polypeptide(L)'
;MAFGALFSRLFSCTTKADSTSLSGKYKFVHCPKPVKDTGCTYCEIPQFPISHQIDHKRKLRNSTVALYKHVLLLSGFPDHQSWPRRFELSPGHVISDLTTLKRKFTDGYHPSLVSMTSLQEESMMPGFDFAHSALLGLYPDGLAVEVPTRRLQEFVIAYLAGEPVDPAEKERQAELRSSFQSLELKKDYILVCGHAKRDIRCGTIGPLVMAEFKKAFEINRIPEESATLGYISHVGGHAFAGNILVFKKNGDVIWYGRVEPKHVQGIVEKTVLGSEIIEELYRG
;
A
#
# COMPACT_ATOMS: atom_id res chain seq x y z
N MET A 1 30.96 -20.24 -54.42
CA MET A 1 30.30 -18.94 -54.17
C MET A 1 28.80 -19.18 -54.10
N ALA A 2 28.22 -19.14 -52.90
CA ALA A 2 26.78 -19.02 -52.69
C ALA A 2 26.59 -18.35 -51.31
N PHE A 3 25.96 -17.18 -51.34
CA PHE A 3 25.77 -16.26 -50.22
C PHE A 3 24.79 -16.84 -49.19
N GLY A 4 25.23 -16.96 -47.93
CA GLY A 4 24.35 -17.17 -46.77
C GLY A 4 23.88 -15.82 -46.23
N ALA A 5 22.59 -15.54 -46.32
CA ALA A 5 21.99 -14.32 -45.78
C ALA A 5 21.90 -14.39 -44.25
N LEU A 6 22.64 -13.51 -43.56
CA LEU A 6 22.45 -13.20 -42.15
C LEU A 6 21.14 -12.42 -41.97
N PHE A 7 20.12 -13.04 -41.40
CA PHE A 7 18.99 -12.31 -40.82
C PHE A 7 19.44 -11.67 -39.49
N SER A 8 19.84 -10.40 -39.55
CA SER A 8 19.95 -9.57 -38.35
C SER A 8 18.54 -9.25 -37.85
N ARG A 9 18.15 -9.80 -36.70
CA ARG A 9 16.98 -9.33 -35.97
C ARG A 9 17.34 -7.97 -35.38
N LEU A 10 16.91 -6.91 -36.05
CA LEU A 10 16.83 -5.57 -35.49
C LEU A 10 15.87 -5.63 -34.30
N PHE A 11 16.43 -5.74 -33.09
CA PHE A 11 15.71 -5.38 -31.88
C PHE A 11 15.47 -3.87 -31.95
N SER A 12 14.28 -3.50 -32.41
CA SER A 12 13.76 -2.15 -32.22
C SER A 12 13.69 -1.91 -30.72
N CYS A 13 14.61 -1.08 -30.23
CA CYS A 13 14.64 -0.56 -28.87
C CYS A 13 13.41 0.34 -28.71
N THR A 14 12.27 -0.26 -28.35
CA THR A 14 11.11 0.49 -27.91
C THR A 14 11.50 1.18 -26.62
N THR A 15 11.53 2.51 -26.68
CA THR A 15 11.64 3.43 -25.56
C THR A 15 10.74 2.93 -24.42
N LYS A 16 11.32 2.70 -23.23
CA LYS A 16 10.55 2.42 -22.01
C LYS A 16 9.63 3.60 -21.78
N ALA A 17 8.37 3.48 -22.17
CA ALA A 17 7.32 4.30 -21.63
C ALA A 17 7.26 4.01 -20.12
N ASP A 18 7.45 5.04 -19.31
CA ASP A 18 7.21 5.02 -17.86
C ASP A 18 5.71 4.79 -17.62
N SER A 19 5.22 3.57 -17.82
CA SER A 19 3.83 3.23 -17.52
C SER A 19 3.72 3.00 -16.01
N THR A 20 3.23 3.99 -15.29
CA THR A 20 2.73 3.78 -13.93
C THR A 20 1.47 2.91 -14.01
N SER A 21 1.24 2.01 -13.05
CA SER A 21 0.02 1.19 -12.99
C SER A 21 -1.20 1.98 -12.50
N LEU A 22 -1.10 3.31 -12.51
CA LEU A 22 -2.11 4.23 -12.04
C LEU A 22 -3.15 4.44 -13.14
N SER A 23 -4.42 4.27 -12.80
CA SER A 23 -5.56 4.54 -13.67
C SER A 23 -5.78 6.05 -13.87
N GLY A 24 -5.46 6.86 -12.85
CA GLY A 24 -5.56 8.31 -12.90
C GLY A 24 -4.50 8.98 -13.79
N LYS A 25 -4.86 10.10 -14.41
CA LYS A 25 -3.91 10.99 -15.10
C LYS A 25 -3.24 11.89 -14.07
N TYR A 26 -2.13 11.44 -13.50
CA TYR A 26 -1.35 12.24 -12.55
C TYR A 26 -0.31 13.10 -13.24
N LYS A 27 -0.16 14.34 -12.75
CA LYS A 27 0.97 15.21 -13.10
C LYS A 27 2.04 15.11 -12.02
N PHE A 28 3.29 14.95 -12.45
CA PHE A 28 4.43 15.02 -11.54
C PHE A 28 4.82 16.48 -11.26
N VAL A 29 5.01 16.80 -9.98
CA VAL A 29 5.35 18.14 -9.50
C VAL A 29 6.44 18.06 -8.42
N HIS A 30 7.12 19.18 -8.18
CA HIS A 30 7.98 19.32 -7.01
C HIS A 30 7.17 19.55 -5.74
N CYS A 31 7.70 19.08 -4.62
CA CYS A 31 7.12 19.29 -3.31
C CYS A 31 7.06 20.79 -3.02
N PRO A 32 5.86 21.36 -2.82
CA PRO A 32 5.77 22.74 -2.37
C PRO A 32 6.37 22.86 -0.97
N LYS A 33 6.87 24.05 -0.65
CA LYS A 33 7.28 24.37 0.73
C LYS A 33 6.03 24.40 1.62
N PRO A 34 6.13 23.92 2.87
CA PRO A 34 5.00 24.00 3.80
C PRO A 34 4.63 25.47 4.05
N VAL A 35 3.33 25.73 4.13
CA VAL A 35 2.78 27.09 4.27
C VAL A 35 2.64 27.46 5.75
N LYS A 36 2.40 26.46 6.61
CA LYS A 36 2.25 26.63 8.05
C LYS A 36 3.31 25.81 8.78
N ASP A 37 3.90 26.36 9.83
CA ASP A 37 4.64 25.55 10.79
C ASP A 37 3.67 25.05 11.87
N THR A 38 3.57 23.74 12.02
CA THR A 38 2.72 23.11 13.03
C THR A 38 3.46 22.86 14.35
N GLY A 39 4.71 23.33 14.46
CA GLY A 39 5.62 23.14 15.58
C GLY A 39 6.60 21.98 15.38
N CYS A 40 6.32 21.06 14.45
CA CYS A 40 7.26 19.99 14.08
C CYS A 40 7.42 19.84 12.56
N THR A 41 6.92 20.80 11.78
CA THR A 41 7.05 20.81 10.33
C THR A 41 8.53 20.79 9.90
N TYR A 42 9.40 21.43 10.67
CA TYR A 42 10.85 21.45 10.44
C TYR A 42 11.64 20.65 11.48
N CYS A 43 11.00 19.73 12.21
CA CYS A 43 11.72 18.82 13.10
C CYS A 43 12.74 18.00 12.32
N GLU A 44 13.95 17.93 12.84
CA GLU A 44 14.96 17.03 12.32
C GLU A 44 14.60 15.58 12.65
N ILE A 45 14.85 14.70 11.69
CA ILE A 45 14.76 13.26 11.94
C ILE A 45 15.94 12.86 12.84
N PRO A 46 15.70 12.10 13.93
CA PRO A 46 16.77 11.62 14.78
C PRO A 46 17.85 10.87 14.00
N GLN A 47 19.11 11.05 14.41
CA GLN A 47 20.23 10.32 13.83
C GLN A 47 20.11 8.83 14.14
N PHE A 48 20.24 8.00 13.11
CA PHE A 48 20.22 6.54 13.26
C PHE A 48 21.63 5.98 13.49
N PRO A 49 21.76 4.74 14.00
CA PRO A 49 23.03 4.03 13.97
C PRO A 49 23.61 3.95 12.54
N ILE A 50 24.93 3.86 12.40
CA ILE A 50 25.62 3.77 11.10
C ILE A 50 25.06 2.62 10.23
N SER A 51 24.68 1.51 10.85
CA SER A 51 24.09 0.34 10.18
C SER A 51 22.65 0.54 9.68
N HIS A 52 21.97 1.61 10.12
CA HIS A 52 20.56 1.88 9.86
C HIS A 52 20.33 3.29 9.33
N GLN A 53 21.29 3.83 8.57
CA GLN A 53 21.11 5.11 7.89
C GLN A 53 19.98 5.04 6.85
N ILE A 54 19.36 6.20 6.60
CA ILE A 54 18.47 6.35 5.45
C ILE A 54 19.32 6.36 4.19
N ASP A 55 18.94 5.53 3.23
CA ASP A 55 19.58 5.51 1.93
C ASP A 55 19.07 6.69 1.13
N HIS A 56 19.92 7.71 0.93
CA HIS A 56 19.66 8.85 0.06
C HIS A 56 20.30 8.70 -1.34
N LYS A 57 21.06 7.62 -1.59
CA LYS A 57 21.85 7.44 -2.81
C LYS A 57 21.06 6.76 -3.92
N ARG A 58 20.27 5.73 -3.61
CA ARG A 58 19.46 5.03 -4.61
C ARG A 58 18.31 5.92 -5.12
N LYS A 59 17.89 5.72 -6.37
CA LYS A 59 16.70 6.40 -6.91
C LYS A 59 15.43 5.84 -6.23
N LEU A 60 14.47 6.72 -5.93
CA LEU A 60 13.18 6.30 -5.37
C LEU A 60 12.24 5.79 -6.45
N ARG A 61 12.13 6.51 -7.58
CA ARG A 61 11.20 6.16 -8.66
C ARG A 61 11.42 4.73 -9.15
N ASN A 62 10.32 3.98 -9.23
CA ASN A 62 10.27 2.56 -9.58
C ASN A 62 11.11 1.65 -8.66
N SER A 63 11.22 2.02 -7.37
CA SER A 63 11.88 1.19 -6.34
C SER A 63 10.92 0.24 -5.60
N THR A 64 9.66 0.18 -6.04
CA THR A 64 8.64 -0.76 -5.56
C THR A 64 8.50 -1.92 -6.54
N VAL A 65 7.87 -3.00 -6.09
CA VAL A 65 7.45 -4.09 -6.97
C VAL A 65 6.03 -3.78 -7.42
N ALA A 66 5.74 -3.92 -8.72
CA ALA A 66 4.38 -3.86 -9.23
C ALA A 66 3.58 -5.02 -8.63
N LEU A 67 2.51 -4.70 -7.89
CA LEU A 67 1.67 -5.70 -7.22
C LEU A 67 0.44 -5.97 -8.06
N TYR A 68 0.06 -7.25 -8.16
CA TYR A 68 -1.26 -7.65 -8.62
C TYR A 68 -2.34 -7.22 -7.63
N LYS A 69 -2.09 -7.43 -6.32
CA LYS A 69 -2.98 -6.98 -5.25
C LYS A 69 -2.22 -6.43 -4.05
N HIS A 70 -2.71 -5.34 -3.47
CA HIS A 70 -2.37 -4.95 -2.11
C HIS A 70 -3.60 -5.17 -1.22
N VAL A 71 -3.46 -6.10 -0.28
CA VAL A 71 -4.49 -6.45 0.70
C VAL A 71 -4.20 -5.72 2.01
N LEU A 72 -5.15 -4.90 2.44
CA LEU A 72 -5.10 -4.20 3.73
C LEU A 72 -6.03 -4.89 4.72
N LEU A 73 -5.58 -5.11 5.95
CA LEU A 73 -6.50 -5.44 7.03
C LEU A 73 -7.14 -4.14 7.51
N LEU A 74 -8.38 -3.88 7.10
CA LEU A 74 -9.15 -2.71 7.52
C LEU A 74 -9.74 -2.89 8.92
N SER A 75 -9.88 -4.14 9.37
CA SER A 75 -10.11 -4.55 10.76
C SER A 75 -8.79 -4.84 11.46
N GLY A 76 -7.89 -3.85 11.47
CA GLY A 76 -6.49 -4.01 11.87
C GLY A 76 -6.27 -4.07 13.38
N PHE A 77 -5.01 -3.86 13.80
CA PHE A 77 -4.68 -3.68 15.22
C PHE A 77 -4.27 -2.22 15.47
N PRO A 78 -4.99 -1.46 16.29
CA PRO A 78 -4.80 -0.01 16.41
C PRO A 78 -3.43 0.37 17.02
N ASP A 79 -2.92 -0.45 17.94
CA ASP A 79 -1.64 -0.20 18.59
C ASP A 79 -0.46 -0.74 17.75
N HIS A 80 0.02 0.10 16.84
CA HIS A 80 1.17 -0.22 15.99
C HIS A 80 2.49 -0.46 16.73
N GLN A 81 2.61 0.00 17.99
CA GLN A 81 3.83 -0.17 18.77
C GLN A 81 3.94 -1.59 19.32
N SER A 82 2.81 -2.25 19.60
CA SER A 82 2.79 -3.63 20.08
C SER A 82 2.88 -4.67 18.96
N TRP A 83 2.72 -4.29 17.69
CA TRP A 83 2.80 -5.20 16.54
C TRP A 83 4.04 -6.11 16.58
N PRO A 84 3.89 -7.43 16.33
CA PRO A 84 5.02 -8.35 16.27
C PRO A 84 5.93 -7.99 15.09
N ARG A 85 7.24 -8.18 15.27
CA ARG A 85 8.26 -7.89 14.25
C ARG A 85 7.96 -8.52 12.87
N ARG A 86 7.31 -9.69 12.86
CA ARG A 86 7.03 -10.49 11.66
C ARG A 86 5.62 -11.08 11.72
N PHE A 87 4.62 -10.33 11.29
CA PHE A 87 3.24 -10.84 11.18
C PHE A 87 3.16 -12.12 10.34
N GLU A 88 3.99 -12.22 9.30
CA GLU A 88 4.07 -13.38 8.42
C GLU A 88 4.51 -14.68 9.12
N LEU A 89 5.13 -14.57 10.31
CA LEU A 89 5.56 -15.70 11.15
C LEU A 89 4.84 -15.75 12.50
N SER A 90 3.83 -14.93 12.73
CA SER A 90 3.16 -14.81 14.03
C SER A 90 1.88 -15.65 14.03
N PRO A 91 1.83 -16.81 14.70
CA PRO A 91 0.67 -17.71 14.68
C PRO A 91 -0.60 -17.03 15.19
N GLY A 92 -1.75 -17.40 14.63
CA GLY A 92 -3.06 -16.86 15.01
C GLY A 92 -3.40 -15.51 14.38
N HIS A 93 -2.51 -14.94 13.56
CA HIS A 93 -2.82 -13.74 12.80
C HIS A 93 -3.24 -14.09 11.37
N VAL A 94 -4.30 -13.44 10.88
CA VAL A 94 -4.79 -13.61 9.50
C VAL A 94 -3.69 -13.43 8.45
N ILE A 95 -2.69 -12.58 8.71
CA ILE A 95 -1.54 -12.38 7.80
C ILE A 95 -0.66 -13.63 7.69
N SER A 96 -0.39 -14.36 8.77
CA SER A 96 0.40 -15.60 8.70
C SER A 96 -0.33 -16.67 7.89
N ASP A 97 -1.65 -16.75 8.08
CA ASP A 97 -2.50 -17.73 7.40
C ASP A 97 -2.61 -17.42 5.90
N LEU A 98 -2.90 -16.16 5.55
CA LEU A 98 -2.88 -15.69 4.16
C LEU A 98 -1.51 -15.87 3.51
N THR A 99 -0.42 -15.64 4.23
CA THR A 99 0.94 -15.86 3.69
C THR A 99 1.15 -17.33 3.34
N THR A 100 0.69 -18.25 4.19
CA THR A 100 0.78 -19.69 3.95
C THR A 100 -0.11 -20.14 2.79
N LEU A 101 -1.35 -19.64 2.73
CA LEU A 101 -2.31 -19.98 1.68
C LEU A 101 -1.87 -19.45 0.30
N LYS A 102 -1.38 -18.20 0.23
CA LYS A 102 -0.86 -17.62 -1.01
C LYS A 102 0.25 -18.48 -1.62
N ARG A 103 1.20 -18.95 -0.82
CA ARG A 103 2.28 -19.85 -1.30
C ARG A 103 1.76 -21.14 -1.95
N LYS A 104 0.54 -21.57 -1.60
CA LYS A 104 -0.08 -22.78 -2.13
C LYS A 104 -0.99 -22.52 -3.33
N PHE A 105 -1.70 -21.39 -3.34
CA PHE A 105 -2.82 -21.14 -4.25
C PHE A 105 -2.61 -19.98 -5.23
N THR A 106 -1.50 -19.25 -5.15
CA THR A 106 -1.16 -18.18 -6.11
C THR A 106 0.14 -18.49 -6.84
N ASP A 107 0.28 -17.99 -8.06
CA ASP A 107 1.52 -18.07 -8.83
C ASP A 107 2.48 -16.89 -8.57
N GLY A 108 3.68 -16.94 -9.14
CA GLY A 108 4.67 -15.87 -9.04
C GLY A 108 4.44 -14.67 -9.96
N TYR A 109 3.51 -14.78 -10.91
CA TYR A 109 3.15 -13.73 -11.87
C TYR A 109 2.11 -12.75 -11.32
N HIS A 110 1.40 -13.16 -10.26
CA HIS A 110 0.38 -12.36 -9.57
C HIS A 110 0.82 -11.99 -8.13
N PRO A 111 1.90 -11.21 -7.95
CA PRO A 111 2.43 -10.90 -6.63
C PRO A 111 1.42 -10.08 -5.83
N SER A 112 1.07 -10.56 -4.64
CA SER A 112 0.25 -9.79 -3.70
C SER A 112 1.00 -9.45 -2.42
N LEU A 113 0.67 -8.31 -1.82
CA LEU A 113 1.18 -7.90 -0.51
C LEU A 113 0.03 -7.85 0.48
N VAL A 114 0.18 -8.47 1.64
CA VAL A 114 -0.81 -8.39 2.74
C VAL A 114 -0.19 -7.53 3.83
N SER A 115 -0.92 -6.51 4.29
CA SER A 115 -0.42 -5.54 5.27
C SER A 115 -1.39 -5.37 6.43
N MET A 116 -0.87 -5.47 7.65
CA MET A 116 -1.59 -5.01 8.85
C MET A 116 -1.72 -3.50 8.79
N THR A 117 -2.86 -2.98 9.24
CA THR A 117 -3.06 -1.56 9.45
C THR A 117 -3.49 -1.27 10.89
N SER A 118 -3.51 0.00 11.28
CA SER A 118 -4.12 0.45 12.54
C SER A 118 -5.58 0.92 12.39
N LEU A 119 -6.22 0.59 11.27
CA LEU A 119 -7.60 0.99 10.96
C LEU A 119 -8.60 0.11 11.71
N GLN A 120 -9.82 0.62 11.93
CA GLN A 120 -10.96 -0.07 12.53
C GLN A 120 -12.24 0.26 11.72
N GLU A 121 -12.32 -0.28 10.51
CA GLU A 121 -13.38 0.02 9.52
C GLU A 121 -14.53 -0.99 9.52
N GLU A 122 -14.60 -1.89 10.50
CA GLU A 122 -15.59 -2.97 10.59
C GLU A 122 -17.03 -2.45 10.51
N SER A 123 -17.28 -1.25 11.05
CA SER A 123 -18.59 -0.59 11.03
C SER A 123 -19.11 -0.28 9.63
N MET A 124 -18.26 -0.31 8.60
CA MET A 124 -18.66 -0.19 7.20
C MET A 124 -19.52 -1.38 6.74
N MET A 125 -19.35 -2.56 7.34
CA MET A 125 -20.01 -3.79 6.95
C MET A 125 -21.27 -4.03 7.80
N PRO A 126 -22.48 -4.02 7.21
CA PRO A 126 -23.69 -4.35 7.93
C PRO A 126 -23.63 -5.78 8.48
N GLY A 127 -23.79 -5.93 9.80
CA GLY A 127 -23.83 -7.25 10.44
C GLY A 127 -22.49 -7.97 10.59
N PHE A 128 -21.37 -7.24 10.49
CA PHE A 128 -20.01 -7.81 10.57
C PHE A 128 -19.79 -8.73 11.78
N ASP A 129 -19.22 -9.92 11.55
CA ASP A 129 -18.82 -10.84 12.63
C ASP A 129 -17.44 -10.47 13.20
N PHE A 130 -17.44 -9.61 14.21
CA PHE A 130 -16.22 -9.18 14.92
C PHE A 130 -15.40 -10.31 15.55
N ALA A 131 -16.01 -11.48 15.81
CA ALA A 131 -15.34 -12.56 16.50
C ALA A 131 -14.59 -13.50 15.53
N HIS A 132 -15.11 -13.69 14.32
CA HIS A 132 -14.59 -14.72 13.41
C HIS A 132 -14.31 -14.23 11.99
N SER A 133 -14.54 -12.95 11.68
CA SER A 133 -14.24 -12.36 10.37
C SER A 133 -13.11 -11.35 10.43
N ALA A 134 -12.45 -11.17 9.28
CA ALA A 134 -11.57 -10.04 9.02
C ALA A 134 -12.14 -9.20 7.87
N LEU A 135 -12.01 -7.88 7.96
CA LEU A 135 -12.33 -6.97 6.88
C LEU A 135 -11.08 -6.68 6.06
N LEU A 136 -11.07 -7.12 4.80
CA LEU A 136 -9.93 -7.00 3.91
C LEU A 136 -10.21 -6.00 2.79
N GLY A 137 -9.41 -4.94 2.71
CA GLY A 137 -9.40 -3.98 1.61
C GLY A 137 -8.53 -4.46 0.45
N LEU A 138 -9.04 -4.41 -0.76
CA LEU A 138 -8.39 -4.89 -1.99
C LEU A 138 -8.10 -3.74 -2.94
N TYR A 139 -6.83 -3.59 -3.28
CA TYR A 139 -6.37 -2.65 -4.30
C TYR A 139 -5.67 -3.42 -5.43
N PRO A 140 -5.93 -3.10 -6.71
CA PRO A 140 -6.64 -1.90 -7.18
C PRO A 140 -8.18 -2.05 -7.30
N ASP A 141 -8.78 -3.13 -6.80
CA ASP A 141 -10.22 -3.42 -6.96
C ASP A 141 -11.13 -2.36 -6.34
N GLY A 142 -10.66 -1.64 -5.31
CA GLY A 142 -11.46 -0.66 -4.59
C GLY A 142 -12.56 -1.32 -3.76
N LEU A 143 -12.33 -2.53 -3.25
CA LEU A 143 -13.32 -3.32 -2.51
C LEU A 143 -12.89 -3.55 -1.06
N ALA A 144 -13.85 -3.49 -0.14
CA ALA A 144 -13.76 -4.08 1.19
C ALA A 144 -14.54 -5.40 1.18
N VAL A 145 -13.92 -6.48 1.66
CA VAL A 145 -14.51 -7.82 1.69
C VAL A 145 -14.49 -8.34 3.12
N GLU A 146 -15.65 -8.73 3.64
CA GLU A 146 -15.71 -9.48 4.89
C GLU A 146 -15.35 -10.93 4.62
N VAL A 147 -14.34 -11.43 5.33
CA VAL A 147 -13.82 -12.78 5.14
C VAL A 147 -13.85 -13.51 6.48
N PRO A 148 -14.75 -14.48 6.66
CA PRO A 148 -14.68 -15.41 7.77
C PRO A 148 -13.33 -16.13 7.77
N THR A 149 -12.66 -16.18 8.91
CA THR A 149 -11.34 -16.81 9.09
C THR A 149 -11.27 -18.24 8.56
N ARG A 150 -12.36 -19.00 8.68
CA ARG A 150 -12.49 -20.36 8.12
C ARG A 150 -12.51 -20.43 6.57
N ARG A 151 -12.81 -19.32 5.89
CA ARG A 151 -12.92 -19.20 4.42
C ARG A 151 -11.73 -18.46 3.78
N LEU A 152 -10.62 -18.25 4.51
CA LEU A 152 -9.44 -17.56 3.97
C LEU A 152 -8.88 -18.23 2.70
N GLN A 153 -8.95 -19.56 2.59
CA GLN A 153 -8.52 -20.27 1.38
C GLN A 153 -9.38 -19.89 0.16
N GLU A 154 -10.70 -19.89 0.31
CA GLU A 154 -11.64 -19.50 -0.75
C GLU A 154 -11.42 -18.05 -1.16
N PHE A 155 -11.16 -17.16 -0.20
CA PHE A 155 -10.81 -15.76 -0.47
C PHE A 155 -9.53 -15.64 -1.30
N VAL A 156 -8.48 -16.41 -0.98
CA VAL A 156 -7.22 -16.40 -1.76
C VAL A 156 -7.46 -16.85 -3.20
N ILE A 157 -8.22 -17.93 -3.40
CA ILE A 157 -8.58 -18.43 -4.74
C ILE A 157 -9.43 -17.41 -5.48
N ALA A 158 -10.40 -16.79 -4.81
CA ALA A 158 -11.32 -15.83 -5.42
C ALA A 158 -10.62 -14.54 -5.85
N TYR A 159 -9.80 -13.93 -4.98
CA TYR A 159 -9.33 -12.56 -5.17
C TYR A 159 -7.83 -12.43 -5.44
N LEU A 160 -7.01 -13.37 -4.98
CA LEU A 160 -5.55 -13.25 -5.03
C LEU A 160 -4.90 -14.17 -6.06
N ALA A 161 -5.58 -15.25 -6.47
CA ALA A 161 -5.17 -16.04 -7.61
C ALA A 161 -5.35 -15.22 -8.90
N GLY A 162 -4.49 -15.48 -9.88
CA GLY A 162 -4.69 -14.96 -11.23
C GLY A 162 -5.99 -15.46 -11.85
N GLU A 163 -6.44 -14.80 -12.90
CA GLU A 163 -7.61 -15.24 -13.66
C GLU A 163 -7.32 -16.60 -14.32
N PRO A 164 -8.13 -17.64 -14.07
CA PRO A 164 -7.99 -18.94 -14.71
C PRO A 164 -8.07 -18.82 -16.24
N VAL A 165 -7.45 -19.73 -16.98
CA VAL A 165 -7.64 -19.77 -18.45
C VAL A 165 -8.93 -20.51 -18.80
N ASP A 166 -9.23 -21.58 -18.06
CA ASP A 166 -10.40 -22.42 -18.26
C ASP A 166 -11.71 -21.69 -17.93
N PRO A 167 -12.71 -21.67 -18.84
CA PRO A 167 -13.97 -20.96 -18.62
C PRO A 167 -14.77 -21.46 -17.41
N ALA A 168 -14.77 -22.76 -17.11
CA ALA A 168 -15.54 -23.30 -15.99
C ALA A 168 -14.90 -22.89 -14.66
N GLU A 169 -13.56 -22.88 -14.58
CA GLU A 169 -12.87 -22.38 -13.39
C GLU A 169 -13.02 -20.86 -13.22
N LYS A 170 -13.10 -20.09 -14.31
CA LYS A 170 -13.44 -18.65 -14.24
C LYS A 170 -14.84 -18.43 -13.64
N GLU A 171 -15.83 -19.18 -14.12
CA GLU A 171 -17.20 -19.10 -13.60
C GLU A 171 -17.25 -19.45 -12.11
N ARG A 172 -16.59 -20.54 -11.72
CA ARG A 172 -16.45 -20.93 -10.31
C ARG A 172 -15.76 -19.87 -9.45
N GLN A 173 -14.71 -19.23 -9.97
CA GLN A 173 -14.03 -18.15 -9.26
C GLN A 173 -14.95 -16.93 -9.09
N ALA A 174 -15.76 -16.61 -10.10
CA ALA A 174 -16.75 -15.53 -10.01
C ALA A 174 -17.87 -15.85 -9.00
N GLU A 175 -18.36 -17.09 -8.95
CA GLU A 175 -19.30 -17.56 -7.93
C GLU A 175 -18.70 -17.47 -6.52
N LEU A 176 -17.43 -17.83 -6.35
CA LEU A 176 -16.74 -17.65 -5.07
C LEU A 176 -16.68 -16.17 -4.67
N ARG A 177 -16.38 -15.25 -5.60
CA ARG A 177 -16.37 -13.80 -5.32
C ARG A 177 -17.74 -13.31 -4.85
N SER A 178 -18.81 -13.70 -5.55
CA SER A 178 -20.18 -13.28 -5.21
C SER A 178 -20.70 -13.89 -3.90
N SER A 179 -20.08 -14.97 -3.42
CA SER A 179 -20.40 -15.59 -2.14
C SER A 179 -19.83 -14.87 -0.91
N PHE A 180 -19.01 -13.83 -1.10
CA PHE A 180 -18.52 -12.96 -0.02
C PHE A 180 -19.31 -11.65 0.02
N GLN A 181 -19.60 -11.17 1.23
CA GLN A 181 -20.13 -9.82 1.40
C GLN A 181 -19.00 -8.83 1.09
N SER A 182 -19.24 -7.94 0.12
CA SER A 182 -18.28 -6.91 -0.28
C SER A 182 -18.96 -5.56 -0.51
N LEU A 183 -18.18 -4.49 -0.34
CA LEU A 183 -18.60 -3.12 -0.57
C LEU A 183 -17.50 -2.35 -1.30
N GLU A 184 -17.88 -1.35 -2.08
CA GLU A 184 -16.92 -0.41 -2.66
C GLU A 184 -16.32 0.50 -1.57
N LEU A 185 -15.01 0.71 -1.65
CA LEU A 185 -14.28 1.67 -0.84
C LEU A 185 -14.54 3.08 -1.38
N LYS A 186 -15.14 3.94 -0.55
CA LYS A 186 -15.57 5.29 -0.97
C LYS A 186 -14.66 6.42 -0.50
N LYS A 187 -13.62 6.09 0.26
CA LYS A 187 -12.66 7.03 0.85
C LYS A 187 -11.23 6.61 0.58
N ASP A 188 -10.32 7.58 0.65
CA ASP A 188 -8.90 7.35 0.52
C ASP A 188 -8.31 6.88 1.87
N TYR A 189 -7.25 6.07 1.84
CA TYR A 189 -6.49 5.73 3.03
C TYR A 189 -5.04 6.20 2.88
N ILE A 190 -4.58 7.01 3.82
CA ILE A 190 -3.21 7.51 3.86
C ILE A 190 -2.50 6.77 4.99
N LEU A 191 -1.65 5.84 4.60
CA LEU A 191 -1.03 4.90 5.53
C LEU A 191 0.46 5.16 5.70
N VAL A 192 0.86 5.42 6.94
CA VAL A 192 2.25 5.71 7.33
C VAL A 192 2.90 4.44 7.87
N CYS A 193 4.06 4.05 7.33
CA CYS A 193 4.77 2.90 7.86
C CYS A 193 5.38 3.23 9.23
N GLY A 194 4.77 2.70 10.29
CA GLY A 194 5.17 2.90 11.69
C GLY A 194 5.75 1.66 12.37
N HIS A 195 6.07 0.60 11.62
CA HIS A 195 6.34 -0.72 12.19
C HIS A 195 7.68 -0.82 12.98
N ALA A 196 7.67 -0.34 14.23
CA ALA A 196 8.86 -0.12 15.05
C ALA A 196 9.66 -1.39 15.34
N LYS A 197 8.98 -2.50 15.67
CA LYS A 197 9.66 -3.78 15.93
C LYS A 197 10.31 -4.39 14.69
N ARG A 198 9.90 -3.97 13.48
CA ARG A 198 10.52 -4.41 12.22
C ARG A 198 11.78 -3.61 11.91
N ASP A 199 11.70 -2.30 12.00
CA ASP A 199 12.80 -1.39 11.66
C ASP A 199 12.71 -0.09 12.48
N ILE A 200 13.82 0.27 13.12
CA ILE A 200 13.92 1.46 13.98
C ILE A 200 13.62 2.76 13.22
N ARG A 201 13.98 2.84 11.94
CA ARG A 201 13.71 4.03 11.13
C ARG A 201 12.22 4.25 10.92
N CYS A 202 11.48 3.18 10.62
CA CYS A 202 10.03 3.24 10.50
C CYS A 202 9.37 3.59 11.83
N GLY A 203 9.82 2.99 12.93
CA GLY A 203 9.32 3.30 14.27
C GLY A 203 9.60 4.72 14.75
N THR A 204 10.65 5.36 14.25
CA THR A 204 11.06 6.72 14.63
C THR A 204 10.42 7.78 13.73
N ILE A 205 10.51 7.61 12.40
CA ILE A 205 10.00 8.57 11.42
C ILE A 205 8.47 8.53 11.34
N GLY A 206 7.88 7.32 11.42
CA GLY A 206 6.44 7.11 11.27
C GLY A 206 5.59 8.00 12.18
N PRO A 207 5.82 8.01 13.51
CA PRO A 207 5.09 8.88 14.43
C PRO A 207 5.24 10.38 14.17
N LEU A 208 6.43 10.85 13.77
CA LEU A 208 6.67 12.26 13.43
C LEU A 208 5.84 12.68 12.21
N VAL A 209 5.86 11.86 11.16
CA VAL A 209 5.11 12.11 9.92
C VAL A 209 3.60 12.00 10.17
N MET A 210 3.15 11.00 10.93
CA MET A 210 1.74 10.85 11.30
C MET A 210 1.21 12.06 12.10
N ALA A 211 2.00 12.59 13.04
CA ALA A 211 1.61 13.77 13.80
C ALA A 211 1.42 15.00 12.91
N GLU A 212 2.30 15.20 11.93
CA GLU A 212 2.14 16.27 10.93
C GLU A 212 0.92 16.04 10.03
N PHE A 213 0.66 14.79 9.61
CA PHE A 213 -0.53 14.47 8.81
C PHE A 213 -1.83 14.82 9.54
N LYS A 214 -1.94 14.48 10.83
CA LYS A 214 -3.11 14.81 11.64
C LYS A 214 -3.38 16.32 11.66
N LYS A 215 -2.35 17.13 11.93
CA LYS A 215 -2.46 18.59 11.92
C LYS A 215 -2.77 19.14 10.53
N ALA A 216 -2.17 18.59 9.48
CA ALA A 216 -2.46 18.98 8.10
C ALA A 216 -3.91 18.65 7.71
N PHE A 217 -4.45 17.52 8.15
CA PHE A 217 -5.85 17.14 7.94
C PHE A 217 -6.80 18.10 8.67
N GLU A 218 -6.50 18.45 9.92
CA GLU A 218 -7.26 19.44 10.69
C GLU A 218 -7.25 20.82 10.02
N ILE A 219 -6.09 21.31 9.60
CA ILE A 219 -5.92 22.60 8.92
C ILE A 219 -6.73 22.68 7.63
N ASN A 220 -6.73 21.60 6.84
CA ASN A 220 -7.44 21.51 5.57
C ASN A 220 -8.91 21.06 5.74
N ARG A 221 -9.34 20.79 6.98
CA ARG A 221 -10.69 20.29 7.32
C ARG A 221 -11.09 19.08 6.48
N ILE A 222 -10.16 18.13 6.33
CA ILE A 222 -10.40 16.92 5.56
C ILE A 222 -11.33 16.01 6.35
N PRO A 223 -12.54 15.71 5.83
CA PRO A 223 -13.48 14.83 6.51
C PRO A 223 -12.99 13.38 6.53
N GLU A 224 -13.30 12.65 7.60
CA GLU A 224 -12.95 11.22 7.75
C GLU A 224 -13.65 10.35 6.70
N GLU A 225 -14.85 10.73 6.25
CA GLU A 225 -15.58 10.08 5.16
C GLU A 225 -14.93 10.27 3.78
N SER A 226 -13.98 11.21 3.64
CA SER A 226 -13.25 11.43 2.40
C SER A 226 -11.87 10.78 2.41
N ALA A 227 -11.18 10.81 3.55
CA ALA A 227 -9.85 10.24 3.70
C ALA A 227 -9.55 9.89 5.17
N THR A 228 -8.95 8.73 5.40
CA THR A 228 -8.58 8.25 6.75
C THR A 228 -7.08 8.06 6.87
N LEU A 229 -6.53 8.48 8.02
CA LEU A 229 -5.14 8.28 8.39
C LEU A 229 -4.98 6.97 9.17
N GLY A 230 -3.90 6.23 8.90
CA GLY A 230 -3.56 5.04 9.68
C GLY A 230 -2.09 4.68 9.60
N TYR A 231 -1.67 3.77 10.46
CA TYR A 231 -0.38 3.11 10.32
C TYR A 231 -0.52 1.87 9.44
N ILE A 232 0.56 1.53 8.74
CA ILE A 232 0.70 0.27 8.02
C ILE A 232 1.96 -0.45 8.49
N SER A 233 1.87 -1.78 8.52
CA SER A 233 3.01 -2.65 8.79
C SER A 233 4.05 -2.57 7.68
N HIS A 234 5.07 -3.41 7.76
CA HIS A 234 6.20 -3.32 6.86
C HIS A 234 5.81 -3.73 5.44
N VAL A 235 5.81 -2.75 4.54
CA VAL A 235 5.55 -2.93 3.10
C VAL A 235 6.81 -3.21 2.28
N GLY A 236 8.00 -3.18 2.90
CA GLY A 236 9.30 -3.16 2.20
C GLY A 236 9.90 -1.76 2.11
N GLY A 237 11.15 -1.66 1.66
CA GLY A 237 11.80 -0.36 1.42
C GLY A 237 12.10 0.45 2.69
N HIS A 238 12.39 -0.18 3.83
CA HIS A 238 12.79 0.53 5.07
C HIS A 238 14.07 1.36 4.91
N ALA A 239 14.87 1.09 3.87
CA ALA A 239 16.05 1.89 3.55
C ALA A 239 15.64 3.32 3.12
N PHE A 240 14.38 3.49 2.70
CA PHE A 240 13.75 4.75 2.33
C PHE A 240 12.67 5.15 3.33
N ALA A 241 12.86 4.86 4.63
CA ALA A 241 11.87 5.13 5.67
C ALA A 241 11.36 6.59 5.67
N GLY A 242 10.19 6.79 6.27
CA GLY A 242 9.25 7.81 5.79
C GLY A 242 8.42 7.25 4.62
N ASN A 243 8.02 5.98 4.71
CA ASN A 243 7.18 5.35 3.70
C ASN A 243 5.71 5.71 3.95
N ILE A 244 5.08 6.32 2.95
CA ILE A 244 3.66 6.73 2.97
C ILE A 244 2.99 6.12 1.76
N LEU A 245 1.84 5.49 1.95
CA LEU A 245 1.05 4.91 0.89
C LEU A 245 -0.30 5.60 0.87
N VAL A 246 -0.63 6.22 -0.27
CA VAL A 246 -1.94 6.84 -0.51
C VAL A 246 -2.74 5.88 -1.36
N PHE A 247 -3.68 5.19 -0.73
CA PHE A 247 -4.65 4.32 -1.35
C PHE A 247 -5.86 5.16 -1.74
N LYS A 248 -6.06 5.39 -3.02
CA LYS A 248 -7.14 6.21 -3.55
C LYS A 248 -8.38 5.35 -3.75
N LYS A 249 -9.56 5.90 -3.51
CA LYS A 249 -10.85 5.21 -3.74
C LYS A 249 -11.08 4.71 -5.17
N ASN A 250 -10.34 5.23 -6.15
CA ASN A 250 -10.36 4.74 -7.54
C ASN A 250 -9.46 3.51 -7.77
N GLY A 251 -8.85 2.96 -6.72
CA GLY A 251 -7.97 1.79 -6.79
C GLY A 251 -6.48 2.12 -6.92
N ASP A 252 -6.12 3.37 -7.22
CA ASP A 252 -4.72 3.76 -7.35
C ASP A 252 -3.98 3.71 -6.02
N VAL A 253 -2.73 3.26 -6.03
CA VAL A 253 -1.85 3.25 -4.86
C VAL A 253 -0.59 4.03 -5.18
N ILE A 254 -0.38 5.14 -4.47
CA ILE A 254 0.78 6.01 -4.65
C ILE A 254 1.71 5.83 -3.46
N TRP A 255 2.94 5.41 -3.71
CA TRP A 255 3.91 5.14 -2.66
C TRP A 255 5.03 6.18 -2.63
N TYR A 256 5.15 6.89 -1.51
CA TYR A 256 6.26 7.79 -1.20
C TYR A 256 7.29 7.17 -0.26
N GLY A 257 8.55 7.59 -0.37
CA GLY A 257 9.62 7.28 0.57
C GLY A 257 10.42 8.53 0.95
N ARG A 258 11.24 8.42 2.00
CA ARG A 258 12.02 9.55 2.55
C ARG A 258 11.14 10.75 2.93
N VAL A 259 9.88 10.49 3.27
CA VAL A 259 8.99 11.54 3.75
C VAL A 259 9.44 11.97 5.14
N GLU A 260 9.42 13.28 5.33
CA GLU A 260 9.73 13.99 6.57
C GLU A 260 8.55 14.94 6.83
N PRO A 261 8.38 15.47 8.06
CA PRO A 261 7.29 16.38 8.36
C PRO A 261 7.13 17.53 7.35
N LYS A 262 8.22 18.16 6.90
CA LYS A 262 8.18 19.28 5.93
C LYS A 262 7.51 18.95 4.59
N HIS A 263 7.43 17.68 4.23
CA HIS A 263 6.85 17.22 2.96
C HIS A 263 5.33 16.97 3.06
N VAL A 264 4.79 16.80 4.27
CA VAL A 264 3.43 16.31 4.49
C VAL A 264 2.37 17.25 3.92
N GLN A 265 2.51 18.57 4.13
CA GLN A 265 1.57 19.54 3.58
C GLN A 265 1.50 19.48 2.07
N GLY A 266 2.66 19.30 1.41
CA GLY A 266 2.71 19.08 -0.03
C GLY A 266 1.97 17.81 -0.45
N ILE A 267 2.15 16.69 0.25
CA ILE A 267 1.45 15.43 -0.06
C ILE A 267 -0.06 15.62 0.11
N VAL A 268 -0.50 16.29 1.18
CA VAL A 268 -1.93 16.57 1.43
C VAL A 268 -2.51 17.42 0.31
N GLU A 269 -1.88 18.54 -0.02
CA GLU A 269 -2.39 19.47 -1.04
C GLU A 269 -2.37 18.85 -2.45
N LYS A 270 -1.24 18.26 -2.84
CA LYS A 270 -1.00 17.84 -4.22
C LYS A 270 -1.60 16.46 -4.53
N THR A 271 -1.57 15.54 -3.57
CA THR A 271 -1.90 14.13 -3.81
C THR A 271 -3.18 13.67 -3.13
N VAL A 272 -3.42 14.06 -1.89
CA VAL A 272 -4.66 13.68 -1.18
C VAL A 272 -5.84 14.47 -1.76
N LEU A 273 -5.73 15.80 -1.76
CA LEU A 273 -6.76 16.71 -2.27
C LEU A 273 -6.68 16.92 -3.79
N GLY A 274 -5.47 16.81 -4.36
CA GLY A 274 -5.23 16.98 -5.79
C GLY A 274 -5.08 15.67 -6.57
N SER A 275 -4.65 15.79 -7.82
CA SER A 275 -4.30 14.66 -8.71
C SER A 275 -2.86 14.82 -9.21
N GLU A 276 -1.98 15.27 -8.32
CA GLU A 276 -0.56 15.49 -8.60
C GLU A 276 0.31 14.59 -7.70
N ILE A 277 1.47 14.18 -8.21
CA ILE A 277 2.42 13.32 -7.51
C ILE A 277 3.72 14.07 -7.28
N ILE A 278 4.22 14.06 -6.05
CA ILE A 278 5.51 14.66 -5.71
C ILE A 278 6.64 13.78 -6.25
N GLU A 279 7.35 14.26 -7.27
CA GLU A 279 8.30 13.47 -8.05
C GLU A 279 9.48 12.96 -7.22
N GLU A 280 10.10 13.83 -6.43
CA GLU A 280 11.31 13.51 -5.68
C GLU A 280 11.08 12.53 -4.52
N LEU A 281 9.83 12.31 -4.09
CA LEU A 281 9.46 11.36 -3.04
C LEU A 281 8.87 10.06 -3.61
N TYR A 282 8.42 10.08 -4.88
CA TYR A 282 7.65 9.00 -5.47
C TYR A 282 8.48 7.74 -5.71
N ARG A 283 7.91 6.59 -5.32
CA ARG A 283 8.54 5.28 -5.45
C ARG A 283 7.86 4.37 -6.49
N GLY A 284 6.56 4.48 -6.65
CA GLY A 284 5.74 3.62 -7.52
C GLY A 284 4.27 3.75 -7.19
#